data_AF-A0A6G6PJK2-F1
#
_entry.id   AF-A0A6G6PJK2-F1
#
_cell.length_a   1.000
_cell.length_b   1.000
_cell.length_c   1.000
_cell.angle_alpha   90.00
_cell.angle_beta   90.00
_cell.angle_gamma   90.00
#
_symmetry.space_group_name_H-M   'P 1'
#
loop_
_entity.id
_entity.type
_entity.pdbx_description
1 polymer ?
#
loop_
_entity_poly.entity_id
_entity_poly.type
_entity_poly.pdbx_seq_one_letter_code
_entity_poly.pdbx_strand_id
1 'polypeptide(L)' 'MCNSDNGKCKCLDVKQALLNKVEQLEGAAKRGRTLRELNPDIPAEKTISAEQCNWTLKNCAMFRRFIDRTFE' A
#
# COMPACT_ATOMS: atom_id res chain seq x y z
N MET A 1 12.34 31.37 13.59
CA MET A 1 13.54 31.23 12.74
C MET A 1 13.75 29.74 12.49
N CYS A 2 13.44 29.26 11.28
CA CYS A 2 13.64 27.87 10.90
C CYS A 2 15.09 27.69 10.46
N ASN A 3 15.90 26.99 11.25
CA ASN A 3 17.32 26.78 10.99
C ASN A 3 17.58 25.30 10.68
N SER A 4 18.22 25.03 9.54
CA SER A 4 18.84 23.78 9.11
C SER A 4 18.02 22.48 8.98
N ASP A 5 16.77 22.40 9.45
CA ASP A 5 15.94 21.17 9.46
C ASP A 5 15.02 20.96 8.23
N ASN A 6 15.04 21.86 7.25
CA ASN A 6 14.01 21.93 6.20
C ASN A 6 14.03 20.72 5.21
N GLY A 7 15.15 19.99 5.12
CA GLY A 7 15.28 18.79 4.29
C GLY A 7 14.86 17.50 5.01
N LYS A 8 15.27 17.32 6.27
CA LYS A 8 14.89 16.14 7.08
C LYS A 8 13.40 16.09 7.37
N CYS A 9 12.79 17.25 7.67
CA CYS A 9 11.34 17.36 7.90
C CYS A 9 10.55 16.92 6.65
N LYS A 10 10.94 17.41 5.45
CA LYS A 10 10.32 17.00 4.19
C LYS A 10 10.52 15.51 3.86
N CYS A 11 11.69 14.94 4.14
CA CYS A 11 11.93 13.51 3.91
C CYS A 11 11.04 12.62 4.80
N LEU A 12 10.82 13.00 6.06
CA LEU A 12 9.89 12.31 6.96
C LEU A 12 8.44 12.42 6.45
N ASP A 13 8.03 13.59 5.98
CA ASP A 13 6.70 13.78 5.38
C ASP A 13 6.50 12.90 4.14
N VAL A 14 7.50 12.79 3.28
CA VAL A 14 7.46 11.92 2.08
C VAL A 14 7.43 10.45 2.47
N LYS A 15 8.25 10.02 3.44
CA LYS A 15 8.24 8.63 3.96
C LYS A 15 6.84 8.27 4.45
N GLN A 16 6.24 9.12 5.29
CA GLN A 16 4.92 8.87 5.85
C GLN A 16 3.83 8.86 4.77
N ALA A 17 3.90 9.77 3.79
CA ALA A 17 2.96 9.80 2.67
C ALA A 17 3.02 8.49 1.85
N LEU A 18 4.22 7.97 1.56
CA LEU A 18 4.39 6.70 0.85
C LEU A 18 3.85 5.52 1.66
N LEU A 19 4.15 5.44 2.95
CA LEU A 19 3.64 4.38 3.82
C LEU A 19 2.10 4.39 3.89
N ASN A 20 1.50 5.57 4.01
CA ASN A 20 0.03 5.73 4.01
C ASN A 20 -0.58 5.24 2.69
N LYS A 21 0.07 5.49 1.54
CA LYS A 21 -0.40 4.96 0.24
C LYS A 21 -0.30 3.43 0.17
N VAL A 22 0.78 2.84 0.71
CA VAL A 22 0.93 1.38 0.79
C VAL A 22 -0.13 0.76 1.71
N GLU A 23 -0.48 1.41 2.82
CA GLU A 23 -1.55 0.98 3.71
C GLU A 23 -2.93 1.02 3.02
N GLN A 24 -3.24 2.11 2.31
CA GLN A 24 -4.48 2.22 1.53
C GLN A 24 -4.59 1.10 0.48
N LEU A 25 -3.49 0.80 -0.22
CA LEU A 25 -3.43 -0.29 -1.19
C LEU A 25 -3.62 -1.66 -0.53
N GLU A 26 -2.98 -1.91 0.62
CA GLU A 26 -3.15 -3.15 1.37
C GLU A 26 -4.61 -3.33 1.81
N GLY A 27 -5.24 -2.27 2.32
CA GLY A 27 -6.64 -2.27 2.70
C GLY A 27 -7.58 -2.54 1.52
N ALA A 28 -7.30 -1.96 0.35
CA ALA A 28 -8.07 -2.23 -0.87
C ALA A 28 -7.94 -3.70 -1.32
N ALA A 29 -6.73 -4.27 -1.29
CA ALA A 29 -6.50 -5.67 -1.64
C ALA A 29 -7.19 -6.65 -0.66
N LYS A 30 -7.17 -6.35 0.66
CA LYS A 30 -7.91 -7.13 1.67
C LYS A 30 -9.42 -7.10 1.39
N ARG A 31 -9.99 -5.91 1.15
CA ARG A 31 -11.42 -5.76 0.82
C ARG A 31 -11.79 -6.46 -0.49
N GLY A 32 -10.96 -6.34 -1.53
CA GLY A 32 -11.17 -7.01 -2.81
C GLY A 32 -11.23 -8.54 -2.66
N ARG A 33 -10.40 -9.11 -1.79
CA ARG A 33 -10.45 -10.54 -1.46
C ARG A 33 -11.78 -10.93 -0.80
N THR A 34 -12.20 -10.20 0.22
CA THR A 34 -13.46 -10.47 0.94
C THR A 34 -14.70 -10.26 0.07
N LEU A 35 -14.72 -9.23 -0.78
CA LEU A 35 -15.86 -8.97 -1.68
C LEU A 35 -16.07 -10.08 -2.70
N ARG A 36 -15.00 -10.73 -3.16
CA ARG A 36 -15.08 -11.89 -4.06
C ARG A 36 -15.58 -13.15 -3.35
N GLU A 37 -15.18 -13.34 -2.09
CA GLU A 37 -15.72 -14.42 -1.25
C GLU A 37 -17.23 -14.23 -0.98
N LEU A 38 -17.68 -12.98 -0.82
CA LEU A 38 -19.08 -12.64 -0.54
C LEU A 38 -19.97 -12.58 -1.78
N ASN A 39 -19.43 -12.38 -2.98
CA ASN A 39 -20.19 -12.23 -4.23
C ASN A 39 -19.61 -13.11 -5.35
N PRO A 40 -19.83 -14.43 -5.31
CA PRO A 40 -19.31 -15.36 -6.31
C PRO A 40 -19.91 -15.14 -7.72
N ASP A 41 -21.07 -14.47 -7.82
CA ASP A 41 -21.78 -14.23 -9.08
C ASP A 41 -21.18 -13.08 -9.91
N ILE A 42 -20.25 -12.30 -9.36
CA ILE A 42 -19.59 -11.25 -10.13
C ILE A 42 -18.56 -11.90 -11.05
N PRO A 43 -18.65 -11.67 -12.38
CA PRO A 43 -17.71 -12.26 -13.33
C PRO A 43 -16.26 -11.93 -12.97
N ALA A 44 -15.36 -12.92 -13.09
CA ALA A 44 -13.94 -12.76 -12.79
C ALA A 44 -13.28 -11.65 -13.62
N GLU A 45 -13.77 -11.39 -14.83
CA GLU A 45 -13.31 -10.31 -15.72
C GLU A 45 -13.64 -8.90 -15.21
N LYS A 46 -14.63 -8.78 -14.31
CA LYS A 46 -15.09 -7.52 -13.73
C LYS A 46 -14.54 -7.28 -12.32
N THR A 47 -13.69 -8.18 -11.81
CA THR A 47 -13.13 -8.11 -10.46
C THR A 47 -11.63 -8.38 -10.47
N ILE A 48 -10.93 -7.79 -9.51
CA ILE A 48 -9.53 -8.16 -9.26
C ILE A 48 -9.53 -9.59 -8.72
N SER A 49 -8.72 -10.46 -9.33
CA SER A 49 -8.67 -11.86 -8.93
C SER A 49 -8.10 -12.01 -7.51
N ALA A 50 -8.49 -13.07 -6.80
CA ALA A 50 -7.94 -13.35 -5.48
C ALA A 50 -6.41 -13.51 -5.51
N GLU A 51 -5.88 -14.04 -6.62
CA GLU A 51 -4.45 -14.14 -6.87
C GLU A 51 -3.80 -12.76 -7.00
N GLN A 52 -4.39 -11.84 -7.77
CA GLN A 52 -3.92 -10.46 -7.89
C GLN A 52 -3.96 -9.72 -6.54
N CYS A 53 -5.02 -9.92 -5.74
CA CYS A 53 -5.08 -9.40 -4.37
C CYS A 53 -3.92 -9.95 -3.52
N ASN A 54 -3.65 -11.26 -3.58
CA ASN A 54 -2.57 -11.88 -2.82
C ASN A 54 -1.18 -11.37 -3.27
N TRP A 55 -0.94 -11.23 -4.57
CA TRP A 55 0.28 -10.60 -5.09
C TRP A 55 0.42 -9.16 -4.62
N THR A 56 -0.67 -8.39 -4.63
CA THR A 56 -0.67 -7.01 -4.12
C THR A 56 -0.29 -6.96 -2.64
N LEU A 57 -0.80 -7.86 -1.80
CA LEU A 57 -0.44 -7.93 -0.38
C LEU A 57 1.05 -8.25 -0.17
N LYS A 58 1.60 -9.19 -0.95
CA LYS A 58 3.05 -9.49 -0.94
C LYS A 58 3.88 -8.27 -1.35
N ASN A 59 3.44 -7.56 -2.40
CA ASN A 59 4.10 -6.34 -2.86
C ASN A 59 4.03 -5.22 -1.81
N CYS A 60 2.90 -5.04 -1.11
CA CYS A 60 2.79 -4.08 -0.01
C CYS A 60 3.85 -4.34 1.09
N ALA A 61 4.07 -5.59 1.48
CA ALA A 61 5.10 -5.95 2.45
C ALA A 61 6.52 -5.64 1.94
N MET A 62 6.79 -5.92 0.65
CA MET A 62 8.05 -5.55 0.01
C MET A 62 8.24 -4.02 -0.01
N PHE A 63 7.23 -3.25 -0.40
CA PHE A 63 7.31 -1.80 -0.47
C PHE A 63 7.54 -1.15 0.89
N ARG A 64 6.91 -1.63 1.97
CA ARG A 64 7.20 -1.13 3.33
C ARG A 64 8.68 -1.26 3.66
N ARG A 65 9.24 -2.46 3.49
CA ARG A 65 10.66 -2.71 3.74
C ARG A 65 11.56 -1.84 2.85
N PHE A 66 11.18 -1.66 1.59
CA PHE A 66 11.94 -0.81 0.66
C PHE A 66 11.90 0.66 1.08
N ILE A 67 10.73 1.19 1.44
CA ILE A 67 10.56 2.57 1.92
C ILE A 67 11.34 2.77 3.21
N ASP A 68 11.23 1.85 4.17
CA ASP A 68 11.97 1.97 5.44
C ASP A 68 13.48 2.05 5.21
N ARG A 69 14.06 1.18 4.38
CA ARG A 69 15.49 1.21 4.02
C ARG A 69 15.91 2.43 3.22
N THR A 70 15.01 3.03 2.44
CA THR A 70 15.33 4.19 1.59
C THR A 70 15.42 5.48 2.40
N PHE A 71 14.70 5.55 3.52
CA PHE A 71 14.61 6.72 4.40
C PHE A 71 15.22 6.48 5.80
N GLU A 72 16.04 5.43 5.94
CA GLU A 72 17.00 5.24 7.05
C GLU A 72 18.17 6.22 6.93
#